data_AF-A0A662I7E3-F1
#
_entry.id   AF-A0A662I7E3-F1
#
_cell.length_a   1.000
_cell.length_b   1.000
_cell.length_c   1.000
_cell.angle_alpha   90.00
_cell.angle_beta   90.00
_cell.angle_gamma   90.00
#
_symmetry.space_group_name_H-M   'P 1'
#
loop_
_entity.id
_entity.type
_entity.pdbx_description
1 polymer ?
#
loop_
_entity_poly.entity_id
_entity_poly.type
_entity_poly.pdbx_seq_one_letter_code
_entity_poly.pdbx_strand_id
1 'polypeptide(L)'
;MSLADIFTRLNSWIETQKKNLDLLKNMEKELEEADRLSLLLATRVACRYINDIIRDFDTWLENPMVLYLMPKPMLRELRAKLWDIMYELIKFDIKHTSEYRDYLKKLEEEGKIPLMLRLPLRERASRGAPRYPAPI
;
A
#
# COMPACT_ATOMS: atom_id res chain seq x y z
N MET A 1 -9.85 -27.15 12.75
CA MET A 1 -10.68 -26.23 11.93
C MET A 1 -11.42 -27.09 10.92
N SER A 2 -12.74 -27.01 10.86
CA SER A 2 -13.55 -27.77 9.91
C SER A 2 -13.59 -27.07 8.54
N LEU A 3 -13.97 -27.79 7.47
CA LEU A 3 -14.22 -27.17 6.15
C LEU A 3 -15.31 -26.09 6.21
N ALA A 4 -16.33 -26.28 7.06
CA ALA A 4 -17.38 -25.29 7.27
C ALA A 4 -16.85 -23.98 7.87
N ASP A 5 -15.89 -24.06 8.80
CA ASP A 5 -15.24 -22.88 9.37
C ASP A 5 -14.42 -22.13 8.30
N ILE A 6 -13.75 -22.87 7.40
CA ILE A 6 -12.98 -22.30 6.30
C ILE A 6 -13.90 -21.56 5.34
N PHE A 7 -15.00 -22.18 4.90
CA PHE A 7 -15.97 -21.51 4.01
C PHE A 7 -16.58 -20.27 4.65
N THR A 8 -16.91 -20.33 5.94
CA THR A 8 -17.42 -19.16 6.68
C THR A 8 -16.41 -18.02 6.70
N ARG A 9 -15.14 -18.32 6.97
CA ARG A 9 -14.06 -17.32 6.94
C ARG A 9 -13.85 -16.72 5.54
N LEU A 10 -13.83 -17.55 4.51
CA LEU A 10 -13.69 -17.10 3.12
C LEU A 10 -14.86 -16.20 2.70
N ASN A 11 -16.10 -16.58 3.03
CA ASN A 11 -17.28 -15.77 2.76
C ASN A 11 -17.22 -14.43 3.50
N SER A 12 -16.85 -14.44 4.79
CA SER A 12 -16.66 -13.21 5.57
C SER A 12 -15.61 -12.30 4.94
N TRP A 13 -14.48 -12.87 4.49
CA TRP A 13 -13.43 -12.11 3.83
C TRP A 13 -13.93 -11.48 2.52
N ILE A 14 -14.62 -12.24 1.67
CA ILE A 14 -15.21 -11.74 0.42
C ILE A 14 -16.17 -10.57 0.71
N GLU A 15 -17.06 -10.71 1.68
CA GLU A 15 -18.02 -9.67 2.03
C GLU A 15 -17.36 -8.42 2.61
N THR A 16 -16.29 -8.58 3.40
CA THR A 16 -15.49 -7.45 3.88
C THR A 16 -14.81 -6.72 2.72
N GLN A 17 -14.21 -7.43 1.76
CA GLN A 17 -13.55 -6.79 0.61
C GLN A 17 -14.54 -6.06 -0.30
N LYS A 18 -15.75 -6.59 -0.50
CA LYS A 18 -16.82 -5.87 -1.22
C LYS A 18 -17.19 -4.55 -0.53
N LYS A 19 -17.41 -4.59 0.78
CA LYS A 19 -17.71 -3.38 1.58
C LYS A 19 -16.58 -2.35 1.51
N ASN A 20 -15.34 -2.80 1.62
CA ASN A 20 -14.18 -1.92 1.50
C ASN A 20 -14.08 -1.30 0.10
N LEU A 21 -14.35 -2.06 -0.96
CA LEU A 21 -14.35 -1.55 -2.32
C LEU A 21 -15.40 -0.45 -2.52
N ASP A 22 -16.63 -0.66 -2.02
CA ASP A 22 -17.70 0.33 -2.12
C ASP A 22 -17.36 1.59 -1.30
N LEU A 23 -16.82 1.43 -0.10
CA LEU A 23 -16.36 2.55 0.73
C LEU A 23 -15.30 3.38 0.01
N LEU A 24 -14.25 2.73 -0.53
CA LEU A 24 -13.15 3.42 -1.19
C LEU A 24 -13.61 4.16 -2.46
N LYS A 25 -14.53 3.58 -3.24
CA LYS A 25 -15.12 4.26 -4.40
C LYS A 25 -15.94 5.48 -4.02
N ASN A 26 -16.65 5.43 -2.90
CA ASN A 26 -17.42 6.59 -2.43
C ASN A 26 -16.48 7.69 -1.91
N MET A 27 -15.44 7.31 -1.16
CA MET A 27 -14.40 8.25 -0.75
C MET A 27 -13.72 8.92 -1.94
N GLU A 28 -13.41 8.17 -3.01
CA GLU A 28 -12.78 8.71 -4.22
C GLU A 28 -13.61 9.83 -4.86
N LYS A 29 -14.94 9.69 -4.91
CA LYS A 29 -15.84 10.74 -5.43
C LYS A 29 -15.82 12.01 -4.60
N GLU A 30 -15.67 11.88 -3.27
CA GLU A 30 -15.58 13.04 -2.36
C GLU A 30 -14.25 13.80 -2.51
N LEU A 31 -13.25 13.23 -3.21
CA LEU A 31 -11.93 13.82 -3.37
C LEU A 31 -11.79 14.74 -4.59
N GLU A 32 -12.79 14.82 -5.48
CA GLU A 32 -12.71 15.65 -6.70
C GLU A 32 -12.43 17.13 -6.38
N GLU A 33 -13.02 17.65 -5.31
CA GLU A 33 -12.88 19.05 -4.86
C GLU A 33 -12.17 19.16 -3.48
N ALA A 34 -11.41 18.14 -3.10
CA ALA A 34 -10.79 18.07 -1.78
C ALA A 34 -9.60 19.03 -1.61
N ASP A 35 -9.50 19.64 -0.43
CA ASP A 35 -8.35 20.45 -0.06
C ASP A 35 -7.07 19.60 0.16
N ARG A 36 -5.91 20.26 0.24
CA ARG A 36 -4.60 19.60 0.40
C ARG A 36 -4.54 18.63 1.59
N LEU A 37 -5.12 18.97 2.74
CA LEU A 37 -5.09 18.12 3.93
C LEU A 37 -5.93 16.86 3.67
N SER A 38 -7.11 17.03 3.08
CA SER A 38 -8.01 15.94 2.74
C SER A 38 -7.36 14.95 1.75
N LEU A 39 -6.70 15.45 0.70
CA LEU A 39 -5.92 14.62 -0.24
C LEU A 39 -4.79 13.85 0.46
N LEU A 40 -4.07 14.50 1.38
CA LEU A 40 -2.99 13.86 2.14
C LEU A 40 -3.53 12.73 3.04
N LEU A 41 -4.65 12.97 3.74
CA LEU A 41 -5.27 11.98 4.61
C LEU A 41 -5.81 10.80 3.81
N ALA A 42 -6.48 11.05 2.68
CA ALA A 42 -6.98 10.01 1.78
C ALA A 42 -5.84 9.14 1.23
N THR A 43 -4.72 9.76 0.83
CA THR A 43 -3.53 9.03 0.39
C THR A 43 -2.99 8.10 1.48
N ARG A 44 -2.96 8.57 2.75
CA ARG A 44 -2.54 7.73 3.89
C ARG A 44 -3.50 6.57 4.14
N VAL A 45 -4.80 6.79 3.93
CA VAL A 45 -5.82 5.72 4.01
C VAL A 45 -5.57 4.68 2.93
N ALA A 46 -5.34 5.09 1.68
CA ALA A 46 -5.01 4.18 0.57
C ALA A 46 -3.77 3.32 0.89
N CYS A 47 -2.68 3.92 1.37
CA CYS A 47 -1.48 3.18 1.77
C CYS A 47 -1.77 2.13 2.85
N ARG A 48 -2.64 2.45 3.82
CA ARG A 48 -3.02 1.51 4.88
C ARG A 48 -3.80 0.32 4.31
N TYR A 49 -4.82 0.58 3.49
CA TYR A 49 -5.62 -0.48 2.88
C TYR A 49 -4.78 -1.40 1.98
N ILE A 50 -3.89 -0.83 1.16
CA ILE A 50 -2.96 -1.61 0.32
C ILE A 50 -2.10 -2.53 1.21
N ASN A 51 -1.50 -1.96 2.26
CA ASN A 51 -0.67 -2.73 3.18
C ASN A 51 -1.44 -3.85 3.90
N ASP A 52 -2.66 -3.56 4.36
CA ASP A 52 -3.49 -4.56 5.06
C ASP A 52 -3.94 -5.68 4.09
N ILE A 53 -4.33 -5.35 2.86
CA ILE A 53 -4.68 -6.35 1.83
C ILE A 53 -3.48 -7.26 1.52
N ILE A 54 -2.28 -6.69 1.34
CA ILE A 54 -1.07 -7.48 1.07
C ILE A 54 -0.75 -8.41 2.25
N ARG A 55 -0.84 -7.92 3.48
CA ARG A 55 -0.62 -8.74 4.69
C ARG A 55 -1.64 -9.85 4.85
N ASP A 56 -2.90 -9.60 4.51
CA ASP A 56 -3.95 -10.61 4.54
C ASP A 56 -3.70 -11.69 3.48
N PHE A 57 -3.28 -11.31 2.26
CA PHE A 57 -2.88 -12.27 1.22
C PHE A 57 -1.68 -13.11 1.66
N ASP A 58 -0.66 -12.49 2.25
CA ASP A 58 0.54 -13.18 2.75
C ASP A 58 0.15 -14.21 3.83
N THR A 59 -0.62 -13.77 4.83
CA THR A 59 -1.14 -14.64 5.90
C THR A 59 -2.00 -15.79 5.36
N TRP A 60 -2.80 -15.53 4.33
CA TRP A 60 -3.63 -16.56 3.70
C TRP A 60 -2.79 -17.59 2.95
N LEU A 61 -1.71 -17.17 2.30
CA LEU A 61 -0.78 -18.07 1.62
C LEU A 61 -0.01 -18.97 2.59
N GLU A 62 0.15 -18.58 3.86
CA GLU A 62 0.70 -19.44 4.91
C GLU A 62 -0.25 -20.54 5.38
N ASN A 63 -1.55 -20.48 5.02
CA ASN A 63 -2.52 -21.48 5.45
C ASN A 63 -2.20 -22.86 4.83
N PRO A 64 -2.03 -23.93 5.63
CA PRO A 64 -1.71 -25.26 5.11
C PRO A 64 -2.69 -25.75 4.03
N MET A 65 -3.99 -25.49 4.20
CA MET A 65 -4.98 -25.89 3.21
C MET A 65 -4.78 -25.19 1.87
N VAL A 66 -4.38 -23.91 1.89
CA VAL A 66 -4.04 -23.16 0.68
C VAL A 66 -2.76 -23.71 0.05
N LEU A 67 -1.72 -23.90 0.85
CA LEU A 67 -0.44 -24.45 0.41
C LEU A 67 -0.59 -25.82 -0.26
N TYR A 68 -1.44 -26.69 0.28
CA TYR A 68 -1.59 -28.07 -0.21
C TYR A 68 -2.68 -28.24 -1.28
N LEU A 69 -3.76 -27.45 -1.26
CA LEU A 69 -4.93 -27.68 -2.12
C LEU A 69 -5.07 -26.67 -3.26
N MET A 70 -4.39 -25.52 -3.21
CA MET A 70 -4.53 -24.51 -4.27
C MET A 70 -3.94 -25.03 -5.59
N PRO A 71 -4.71 -25.07 -6.68
CA PRO A 71 -4.21 -25.60 -7.94
C PRO A 71 -3.21 -24.64 -8.57
N LYS A 72 -2.19 -25.20 -9.23
CA LYS A 72 -1.09 -24.45 -9.87
C LYS A 72 -1.54 -23.30 -10.80
N PRO A 73 -2.60 -23.44 -11.63
CA PRO A 73 -3.10 -22.33 -12.44
C PRO A 73 -3.53 -21.11 -11.62
N MET A 74 -4.20 -21.33 -10.48
CA MET A 74 -4.64 -20.26 -9.57
C MET A 74 -3.44 -19.55 -8.92
N LEU A 75 -2.42 -20.30 -8.50
CA LEU A 75 -1.16 -19.72 -7.99
C LEU A 75 -0.43 -18.89 -9.05
N ARG A 76 -0.42 -19.33 -10.31
CA ARG A 76 0.21 -18.60 -11.41
C ARG A 76 -0.48 -17.26 -11.66
N GLU A 77 -1.80 -17.26 -11.68
CA GLU A 77 -2.60 -16.04 -11.83
C GLU A 77 -2.35 -15.07 -10.67
N LEU A 78 -2.47 -15.55 -9.43
CA LEU A 78 -2.26 -14.73 -8.23
C LEU A 78 -0.84 -14.13 -8.21
N ARG A 79 0.19 -14.95 -8.46
CA ARG A 79 1.58 -14.48 -8.54
C ARG A 79 1.73 -13.39 -9.59
N ALA A 80 1.25 -13.62 -10.81
CA ALA A 80 1.40 -12.67 -11.91
C ALA A 80 0.77 -11.31 -11.54
N LYS A 81 -0.44 -11.32 -11.00
CA LYS A 81 -1.14 -10.09 -10.60
C LYS A 81 -0.46 -9.35 -9.46
N LEU A 82 -0.01 -10.05 -8.41
CA LEU A 82 0.72 -9.42 -7.31
C LEU A 82 2.06 -8.83 -7.76
N TRP A 83 2.75 -9.49 -8.69
CA TRP A 83 4.00 -9.00 -9.25
C TRP A 83 3.78 -7.74 -10.11
N ASP A 84 2.73 -7.72 -10.93
CA ASP A 84 2.37 -6.53 -11.71
C ASP A 84 2.08 -5.33 -10.78
N ILE A 85 1.29 -5.53 -9.73
CA ILE A 85 1.00 -4.48 -8.73
C ILE A 85 2.28 -4.02 -8.04
N MET A 86 3.15 -4.93 -7.61
CA MET A 86 4.43 -4.61 -6.99
C MET A 86 5.29 -3.75 -7.91
N TYR A 87 5.40 -4.10 -9.19
CA TYR A 87 6.18 -3.32 -10.15
C TYR A 87 5.58 -1.93 -10.39
N GLU A 88 4.27 -1.82 -10.53
CA GLU A 88 3.62 -0.51 -10.68
C GLU A 88 3.80 0.37 -9.44
N LEU A 89 3.70 -0.20 -8.23
CA LEU A 89 3.96 0.52 -6.99
C LEU A 89 5.41 1.01 -6.89
N ILE A 90 6.40 0.17 -7.22
CA ILE A 90 7.82 0.56 -7.21
C ILE A 90 8.10 1.65 -8.25
N LYS A 91 7.58 1.51 -9.47
CA LYS A 91 7.74 2.54 -10.50
C LYS A 91 7.13 3.87 -10.05
N PHE A 92 5.94 3.83 -9.46
CA PHE A 92 5.27 5.02 -8.94
C PHE A 92 6.08 5.65 -7.80
N ASP A 93 6.59 4.87 -6.86
CA ASP A 93 7.43 5.36 -5.75
C ASP A 93 8.70 6.05 -6.25
N ILE A 94 9.42 5.41 -7.19
CA ILE A 94 10.62 5.98 -7.81
C ILE A 94 10.29 7.33 -8.45
N LYS A 95 9.21 7.38 -9.26
CA LYS A 95 8.78 8.60 -9.94
C LYS A 95 8.44 9.69 -8.93
N HIS A 96 7.51 9.43 -8.03
CA HIS A 96 6.96 10.44 -7.13
C HIS A 96 8.00 10.94 -6.11
N THR A 97 8.81 10.04 -5.57
CA THR A 97 9.89 10.42 -4.64
C THR A 97 10.97 11.24 -5.34
N SER A 98 11.27 10.93 -6.60
CA SER A 98 12.22 11.74 -7.40
C SER A 98 11.66 13.12 -7.72
N GLU A 99 10.42 13.20 -8.19
CA GLU A 99 9.73 14.46 -8.47
C GLU A 99 9.65 15.34 -7.21
N TYR A 100 9.31 14.76 -6.06
CA TYR A 100 9.25 15.48 -4.80
C TYR A 100 10.63 15.96 -4.32
N ARG A 101 11.67 15.14 -4.47
CA ARG A 101 13.06 15.54 -4.19
C ARG A 101 13.45 16.76 -5.03
N ASP A 102 13.15 16.75 -6.33
CA ASP A 102 13.53 17.84 -7.23
C ASP A 102 12.70 19.10 -6.96
N TYR A 103 11.43 18.94 -6.57
CA TYR A 103 10.60 20.04 -6.07
C TYR A 103 11.16 20.67 -4.78
N LEU A 104 11.63 19.85 -3.82
CA LEU A 104 12.25 20.35 -2.60
C LEU A 104 13.52 21.16 -2.86
N LYS A 105 14.39 20.69 -3.77
CA LYS A 105 15.59 21.45 -4.19
C LYS A 105 15.21 22.81 -4.75
N LYS A 106 14.20 22.87 -5.63
CA LYS A 106 13.69 24.13 -6.17
C LYS A 106 13.18 25.07 -5.08
N LEU A 107 12.43 24.56 -4.10
CA LEU A 107 11.95 25.38 -2.97
C LEU A 107 13.09 25.91 -2.09
N GLU A 108 14.16 25.13 -1.94
CA GLU A 108 15.36 25.53 -1.20
C GLU A 108 16.06 26.69 -1.92
N GLU A 109 16.31 26.54 -3.22
CA GLU A 109 16.91 27.57 -4.08
C GLU A 109 16.07 28.86 -4.10
N GLU A 110 14.74 28.74 -4.13
CA GLU A 110 13.81 29.87 -4.07
C GLU A 110 13.64 30.46 -2.65
N GLY A 111 14.28 29.89 -1.63
CA GLY A 111 14.18 30.35 -0.25
C GLY A 111 12.80 30.14 0.40
N LYS A 112 11.91 29.35 -0.22
CA LYS A 112 10.51 29.16 0.19
C LYS A 112 10.31 28.10 1.28
N ILE A 113 11.37 27.40 1.70
CA ILE A 113 11.30 26.45 2.81
C ILE A 113 11.19 27.23 4.14
N PRO A 114 10.13 27.04 4.95
CA PRO A 114 10.00 27.66 6.27
C PRO A 114 11.20 27.38 7.17
N LEU A 115 11.68 28.40 7.90
CA LEU A 115 12.84 28.30 8.81
C LEU A 115 12.70 27.17 9.84
N MET A 116 11.49 26.94 10.35
CA MET A 116 11.21 25.87 11.32
C MET A 116 11.52 24.47 10.78
N LEU A 117 11.45 24.27 9.46
CA LEU A 117 11.77 23.00 8.80
C LEU A 117 13.25 22.86 8.44
N ARG A 118 14.03 23.95 8.54
CA ARG A 118 15.49 23.95 8.31
C ARG A 118 16.28 23.63 9.58
N LEU A 119 15.63 23.68 10.74
CA LEU A 119 16.27 23.31 12.00
C LEU A 119 16.58 21.81 11.99
N PRO A 120 17.79 21.39 12.39
CA PRO A 120 18.10 19.98 12.52
C PRO A 120 17.18 19.38 13.58
N LEU A 121 16.13 18.69 13.14
CA LEU A 121 15.36 17.81 14.01
C LEU A 121 16.35 16.77 14.55
N ARG A 122 16.54 16.75 15.88
CA ARG A 122 17.38 15.79 16.57
C ARG A 122 17.07 14.40 16.00
N GLU A 123 18.02 13.84 15.25
CA GLU A 123 17.82 12.60 14.50
C GLU A 123 17.38 11.50 15.46
N ARG A 124 16.08 11.21 15.52
CA ARG A 124 15.64 9.86 15.86
C ARG A 124 16.06 9.03 14.68
N ALA A 125 17.21 8.35 14.81
CA ALA A 125 17.80 7.39 13.87
C ALA A 125 16.92 7.23 12.63
N SER A 126 17.25 8.01 11.60
CA SER A 126 16.58 7.96 10.31
C SER A 126 16.45 6.49 9.92
N ARG A 127 15.22 6.01 9.76
CA ARG A 127 15.00 4.77 9.02
C ARG A 127 15.61 5.07 7.66
N GLY A 128 16.79 4.51 7.38
CA GLY A 128 17.41 4.61 6.06
C GLY A 128 16.45 4.14 4.98
N ALA A 129 16.84 4.29 3.70
CA ALA A 129 16.05 3.79 2.57
C ALA A 129 15.45 2.41 2.89
N PRO A 130 14.16 2.15 2.54
CA PRO A 130 13.51 0.87 2.82
C PRO A 130 14.43 -0.27 2.40
N ARG A 131 14.86 -1.09 3.37
CA ARG A 131 15.64 -2.29 3.09
C ARG A 131 14.67 -3.42 2.81
N TYR A 132 14.47 -3.73 1.53
CA TYR A 132 13.76 -4.92 1.12
C TYR A 132 14.67 -6.16 1.27
N PRO A 133 14.12 -7.34 1.60
CA PRO A 133 14.89 -8.58 1.55
C PRO A 133 15.44 -8.81 0.15
N ALA A 134 16.61 -9.45 0.06
CA ALA A 134 17.20 -9.82 -1.23
C ALA A 134 16.23 -10.74 -2.02
N PRO A 135 16.13 -10.60 -3.35
CA PRO A 135 15.39 -11.56 -4.15
C PRO A 135 15.93 -12.98 -3.89
N ILE A 136 15.03 -13.92 -3.59
CA ILE A 136 15.33 -15.34 -3.44
C ILE A 136 15.45 -15.99 -4.82
#